data_AF-A0A3E2C697-F1
#
_entry.id   AF-A0A3E2C697-F1
#
_cell.length_a   1.000
_cell.length_b   1.000
_cell.length_c   1.000
_cell.angle_alpha   90.00
_cell.angle_beta   90.00
_cell.angle_gamma   90.00
#
_symmetry.space_group_name_H-M   'P 1'
#
loop_
_entity.id
_entity.type
_entity.pdbx_description
1 polymer ?
#
loop_
_entity_poly.entity_id
_entity_poly.type
_entity_poly.pdbx_seq_one_letter_code
_entity_poly.pdbx_strand_id
1 'polypeptide(L)'
;MTKAPTQKELDDALDALQAAKKKITDGYKTNKSDLNTEAGKDSDFTKTPEYQNAQAKGDDASKKALEAYKKALEDANKVLGDKNATQKQVDDALKKLQDAKSKLSDGYKTNKSDLRQEAGKDSDFTKSPEYQNAAGSPEADDYKRALDEANAVLNNPNATQAEVDEALKKLQDA
;
A
#
# COMPACT_ATOMS: atom_id res chain seq x y z
N MET A 1 6.86 66.03 -25.74
CA MET A 1 5.78 65.69 -24.78
C MET A 1 5.19 64.37 -25.22
N THR A 2 5.14 63.36 -24.35
CA THR A 2 4.40 62.12 -24.61
C THR A 2 2.90 62.45 -24.61
N LYS A 3 2.19 62.08 -25.68
CA LYS A 3 0.74 62.26 -25.77
C LYS A 3 0.07 61.38 -24.71
N ALA A 4 -0.87 61.93 -23.93
CA ALA A 4 -1.62 61.17 -22.96
C ALA A 4 -2.53 60.14 -23.64
N PRO A 5 -2.73 58.95 -23.05
CA PRO A 5 -3.62 57.93 -23.60
C PRO A 5 -5.07 58.42 -23.66
N THR A 6 -5.79 57.96 -24.67
CA THR A 6 -7.21 58.20 -24.87
C THR A 6 -8.05 57.26 -24.01
N GLN A 7 -9.32 57.60 -23.76
CA GLN A 7 -10.25 56.72 -23.03
C GLN A 7 -10.38 55.34 -23.71
N LYS A 8 -10.45 55.32 -25.04
CA LYS A 8 -10.50 54.06 -25.79
C LYS A 8 -9.28 53.16 -25.55
N GLU A 9 -8.07 53.74 -25.54
CA GLU A 9 -6.84 52.98 -25.26
C GLU A 9 -6.82 52.43 -23.82
N LEU A 10 -7.40 53.18 -22.87
CA LEU A 10 -7.54 52.71 -21.49
C LEU A 10 -8.55 51.56 -21.37
N ASP A 11 -9.68 51.65 -22.06
CA ASP A 11 -10.73 50.61 -22.06
C ASP A 11 -10.22 49.32 -22.73
N ASP A 12 -9.59 49.44 -23.91
CA ASP A 12 -9.01 48.29 -24.62
C ASP A 12 -7.92 47.60 -23.77
N ALA A 13 -7.10 48.37 -23.03
CA ALA A 13 -6.09 47.83 -22.13
C ALA A 13 -6.70 47.12 -20.90
N LEU A 14 -7.79 47.65 -20.35
CA LEU A 14 -8.52 47.02 -19.26
C LEU A 14 -9.12 45.67 -19.69
N ASP A 15 -9.75 45.62 -20.86
CA ASP A 15 -10.33 44.39 -21.41
C ASP A 15 -9.25 43.33 -21.66
N ALA A 16 -8.10 43.73 -22.23
CA ALA A 16 -6.98 42.83 -22.44
C ALA A 16 -6.44 42.26 -21.11
N LEU A 17 -6.35 43.10 -20.07
CA LEU A 17 -5.95 42.68 -18.73
C LEU A 17 -6.95 41.69 -18.11
N GLN A 18 -8.25 41.94 -18.23
CA GLN A 18 -9.30 41.05 -17.72
C GLN A 18 -9.28 39.70 -18.46
N ALA A 19 -9.12 39.71 -19.79
CA ALA A 19 -8.99 38.49 -20.59
C ALA A 19 -7.74 37.69 -20.20
N ALA A 20 -6.61 38.34 -19.97
CA ALA A 20 -5.38 37.70 -19.49
C ALA A 20 -5.59 37.04 -18.11
N LYS A 21 -6.20 37.76 -17.16
CA LYS A 21 -6.55 37.20 -15.84
C LYS A 21 -7.45 35.97 -15.97
N LYS A 22 -8.48 36.03 -16.82
CA LYS A 22 -9.39 34.89 -17.04
C LYS A 22 -8.64 33.69 -17.62
N LYS A 23 -7.78 33.89 -18.62
CA LYS A 23 -6.95 32.80 -19.20
C LYS A 23 -6.05 32.14 -18.16
N ILE A 24 -5.45 32.93 -17.26
CA ILE A 24 -4.62 32.41 -16.17
C ILE A 24 -5.49 31.57 -15.22
N THR A 25 -6.62 32.10 -14.76
CA THR A 25 -7.50 31.38 -13.84
C THR A 25 -8.08 30.11 -14.44
N ASP A 26 -8.45 30.11 -15.72
CA ASP A 26 -9.08 28.96 -16.36
C ASP A 26 -8.08 27.90 -16.82
N GLY A 27 -6.92 28.31 -17.34
CA GLY A 27 -5.91 27.40 -17.89
C GLY A 27 -4.98 26.78 -16.86
N TYR A 28 -4.87 27.35 -15.66
CA TYR A 28 -3.92 26.92 -14.62
C TYR A 28 -4.62 26.51 -13.32
N LYS A 29 -5.84 25.94 -13.42
CA LYS A 29 -6.53 25.37 -12.26
C LYS A 29 -5.71 24.21 -11.69
N THR A 30 -5.57 24.17 -10.37
CA THR A 30 -5.00 23.03 -9.66
C THR A 30 -5.84 21.78 -9.89
N ASN A 31 -5.22 20.70 -10.35
CA ASN A 31 -5.85 19.39 -10.49
C ASN A 31 -5.45 18.47 -9.32
N LYS A 32 -6.45 17.95 -8.62
CA LYS A 32 -6.31 17.10 -7.42
C LYS A 32 -6.74 15.63 -7.63
N SER A 33 -7.14 15.26 -8.84
CA SER A 33 -7.76 13.96 -9.12
C SER A 33 -6.88 12.76 -8.74
N ASP A 34 -5.59 12.80 -9.06
CA ASP A 34 -4.65 11.71 -8.73
C ASP A 34 -4.42 11.60 -7.22
N LEU A 35 -4.23 12.72 -6.53
CA LEU A 35 -4.10 12.74 -5.07
C LEU A 35 -5.36 12.20 -4.38
N ASN A 36 -6.54 12.58 -4.87
CA ASN A 36 -7.81 12.10 -4.34
C ASN A 36 -7.97 10.59 -4.54
N THR A 37 -7.61 10.10 -5.72
CA THR A 37 -7.64 8.66 -6.04
C THR A 37 -6.68 7.90 -5.14
N GLU A 38 -5.47 8.40 -4.92
CA GLU A 38 -4.46 7.73 -4.11
C GLU A 38 -4.80 7.71 -2.61
N ALA A 39 -5.31 8.82 -2.08
CA ALA A 39 -5.82 8.90 -0.70
C ALA A 39 -7.03 7.97 -0.48
N GLY A 40 -7.90 7.84 -1.49
CA GLY A 40 -9.07 6.97 -1.44
C GLY A 40 -8.76 5.47 -1.30
N LYS A 41 -7.53 5.03 -1.62
CA LYS A 41 -7.10 3.61 -1.48
C LYS A 41 -6.70 3.21 -0.05
N ASP A 42 -6.75 4.11 0.93
CA ASP A 42 -6.29 3.84 2.31
C ASP A 42 -6.97 2.60 2.93
N SER A 43 -8.29 2.47 2.76
CA SER A 43 -9.05 1.37 3.36
C SER A 43 -8.70 -0.02 2.80
N ASP A 44 -8.18 -0.07 1.57
CA ASP A 44 -7.70 -1.30 0.95
C ASP A 44 -6.24 -1.56 1.33
N PHE A 45 -5.43 -0.50 1.35
CA PHE A 45 -4.02 -0.59 1.71
C PHE A 45 -3.80 -1.09 3.15
N THR A 46 -4.63 -0.64 4.09
CA THR A 46 -4.54 -1.08 5.50
C THR A 46 -4.91 -2.55 5.72
N LYS A 47 -5.51 -3.20 4.72
CA LYS A 47 -5.87 -4.63 4.74
C LYS A 47 -4.84 -5.52 4.05
N THR A 48 -3.80 -4.96 3.41
CA THR A 48 -2.81 -5.79 2.74
C THR A 48 -1.95 -6.52 3.77
N PRO A 49 -1.42 -7.72 3.45
CA PRO A 49 -0.55 -8.45 4.35
C PRO A 49 0.67 -7.62 4.74
N GLU A 50 1.22 -6.77 3.86
CA GLU A 50 2.39 -5.96 4.19
C GLU A 50 2.11 -4.92 5.28
N TYR A 51 0.93 -4.28 5.24
CA TYR A 51 0.53 -3.35 6.30
C TYR A 51 0.29 -4.08 7.63
N GLN A 52 -0.36 -5.25 7.58
CA GLN A 52 -0.59 -6.10 8.76
C GLN A 52 0.72 -6.63 9.35
N ASN A 53 1.66 -7.05 8.50
CA ASN A 53 2.99 -7.50 8.88
C ASN A 53 3.79 -6.37 9.54
N ALA A 54 3.74 -5.15 8.99
CA ALA A 54 4.39 -3.99 9.60
C ALA A 54 3.83 -3.70 11.01
N GLN A 55 2.51 -3.80 11.18
CA GLN A 55 1.86 -3.65 12.50
C GLN A 55 2.30 -4.74 13.47
N ALA A 56 2.24 -6.00 13.05
CA ALA A 56 2.60 -7.15 13.89
C ALA A 56 4.09 -7.13 14.29
N LYS A 57 4.98 -6.67 13.40
CA LYS A 57 6.42 -6.66 13.65
C LYS A 57 6.82 -5.75 14.83
N GLY A 58 6.14 -4.63 15.01
CA GLY A 58 6.28 -3.76 16.19
C GLY A 58 7.67 -3.15 16.48
N ASP A 59 8.65 -3.35 15.60
CA ASP A 59 10.00 -2.79 15.75
C ASP A 59 10.02 -1.27 15.44
N ASP A 60 11.12 -0.60 15.78
CA ASP A 60 11.24 0.85 15.56
C ASP A 60 11.15 1.25 14.08
N ALA A 61 11.60 0.38 13.17
CA ALA A 61 11.54 0.64 11.74
C ALA A 61 10.09 0.55 11.22
N SER A 62 9.33 -0.45 11.67
CA SER A 62 7.93 -0.66 11.29
C SER A 62 7.02 0.42 11.86
N LYS A 63 7.21 0.80 13.12
CA LYS A 63 6.53 1.96 13.72
C LYS A 63 6.81 3.23 12.92
N LYS A 64 8.07 3.51 12.59
CA LYS A 64 8.43 4.70 11.77
C LYS A 64 7.82 4.66 10.38
N ALA A 65 7.76 3.50 9.73
CA ALA A 65 7.14 3.35 8.42
C ALA A 65 5.62 3.60 8.47
N LEU A 66 4.93 3.04 9.47
CA LEU A 66 3.50 3.26 9.70
C LEU A 66 3.18 4.71 10.02
N GLU A 67 3.96 5.37 10.87
CA GLU A 67 3.78 6.79 11.18
C GLU A 67 4.06 7.68 9.97
N ALA A 68 5.07 7.38 9.16
CA ALA A 68 5.33 8.09 7.92
C ALA A 68 4.15 7.98 6.94
N TYR A 69 3.53 6.80 6.84
CA TYR A 69 2.33 6.58 6.04
C TYR A 69 1.14 7.41 6.54
N LYS A 70 0.81 7.31 7.84
CA LYS A 70 -0.30 8.07 8.43
C LYS A 70 -0.12 9.57 8.25
N LYS A 71 1.10 10.08 8.47
CA LYS A 71 1.41 11.49 8.27
C LYS A 71 1.27 11.90 6.79
N ALA A 72 1.73 11.08 5.86
CA ALA A 72 1.59 11.38 4.44
C ALA A 72 0.13 11.41 3.99
N LEU A 73 -0.71 10.50 4.53
CA LEU A 73 -2.15 10.50 4.28
C LEU A 73 -2.84 11.74 4.88
N GLU A 74 -2.47 12.15 6.09
CA GLU A 74 -2.96 13.37 6.72
C GLU A 74 -2.59 14.62 5.90
N ASP A 75 -1.32 14.72 5.48
CA ASP A 75 -0.83 15.81 4.64
C ASP A 75 -1.57 15.84 3.28
N ALA A 76 -1.82 14.67 2.67
CA ALA A 76 -2.62 14.55 1.45
C ALA A 76 -4.05 15.08 1.63
N ASN A 77 -4.72 14.67 2.71
CA ASN A 77 -6.08 15.12 3.02
C ASN A 77 -6.14 16.63 3.29
N LYS A 78 -5.12 17.21 3.93
CA LYS A 78 -5.01 18.67 4.11
C LYS A 78 -4.93 19.40 2.76
N VAL A 79 -4.08 18.91 1.85
CA VAL A 79 -3.94 19.50 0.50
C VAL A 79 -5.23 19.34 -0.32
N LEU A 80 -5.92 18.21 -0.20
CA LEU A 80 -7.22 18.01 -0.84
C LEU A 80 -8.26 19.04 -0.35
N GLY A 81 -8.31 19.27 0.96
CA GLY A 81 -9.21 20.26 1.59
C GLY A 81 -8.85 21.73 1.35
N ASP A 82 -7.60 22.04 1.02
CA ASP A 82 -7.14 23.42 0.81
C ASP A 82 -7.57 23.97 -0.57
N LYS A 83 -8.52 24.91 -0.58
CA LYS A 83 -9.01 25.56 -1.80
C LYS A 83 -7.93 26.36 -2.55
N ASN A 84 -6.86 26.75 -1.87
CA ASN A 84 -5.76 27.54 -2.41
C ASN A 84 -4.50 26.69 -2.67
N ALA A 85 -4.60 25.36 -2.55
CA ALA A 85 -3.48 24.47 -2.85
C ALA A 85 -2.95 24.72 -4.28
N THR A 86 -1.64 24.88 -4.38
CA THR A 86 -0.91 24.95 -5.64
C THR A 86 -0.73 23.54 -6.22
N GLN A 87 -0.53 23.44 -7.54
CA GLN A 87 -0.23 22.16 -8.17
C GLN A 87 1.00 21.48 -7.55
N LYS A 88 2.04 22.25 -7.21
CA LYS A 88 3.22 21.72 -6.53
C LYS A 88 2.91 21.06 -5.20
N GLN A 89 2.01 21.63 -4.39
CA GLN A 89 1.61 21.02 -3.11
C GLN A 89 0.85 19.70 -3.34
N VAL A 90 0.01 19.63 -4.38
CA VAL A 90 -0.68 18.40 -4.77
C VAL A 90 0.31 17.32 -5.17
N ASP A 91 1.24 17.64 -6.06
CA ASP A 91 2.23 16.69 -6.58
C ASP A 91 3.16 16.19 -5.47
N ASP A 92 3.63 17.11 -4.60
CA ASP A 92 4.48 16.76 -3.46
C ASP A 92 3.75 15.85 -2.46
N ALA A 93 2.45 16.09 -2.19
CA ALA A 93 1.65 15.26 -1.31
C ALA A 93 1.37 13.87 -1.91
N LEU A 94 1.07 13.82 -3.21
CA LEU A 94 0.86 12.57 -3.95
C LEU A 94 2.12 11.71 -3.87
N LYS A 95 3.27 12.30 -4.18
CA LYS A 95 4.56 11.60 -4.13
C LYS A 95 4.85 11.06 -2.73
N LYS A 96 4.68 11.88 -1.69
CA LYS A 96 4.93 11.44 -0.30
C LYS A 96 4.04 10.27 0.11
N LEU A 97 2.76 10.30 -0.26
CA LEU A 97 1.84 9.21 0.05
C LEU A 97 2.22 7.91 -0.70
N GLN A 98 2.56 8.01 -1.98
CA GLN A 98 3.04 6.87 -2.78
C GLN A 98 4.33 6.29 -2.22
N ASP A 99 5.33 7.13 -1.92
CA ASP A 99 6.61 6.69 -1.36
C ASP A 99 6.41 5.96 -0.02
N ALA A 100 5.52 6.47 0.84
CA ALA A 100 5.23 5.84 2.13
C ALA A 100 4.53 4.49 1.99
N LYS A 101 3.59 4.35 1.05
CA LYS A 101 2.96 3.06 0.72
C LYS A 101 3.98 2.07 0.18
N SER A 102 4.80 2.48 -0.80
CA SER A 102 5.85 1.62 -1.38
C SER A 102 6.83 1.13 -0.32
N LYS A 103 7.23 2.00 0.62
CA LYS A 103 8.12 1.60 1.72
C LYS A 103 7.53 0.49 2.60
N LEU A 104 6.23 0.54 2.87
CA LEU A 104 5.53 -0.52 3.60
C LEU A 104 5.39 -1.78 2.74
N SER A 105 4.95 -1.65 1.48
CA SER A 105 4.79 -2.77 0.56
C SER A 105 6.11 -3.52 0.29
N ASP A 106 7.24 -2.81 0.19
CA ASP A 106 8.53 -3.44 -0.08
C ASP A 106 9.23 -3.96 1.18
N GLY A 107 9.04 -3.29 2.32
CA GLY A 107 9.73 -3.62 3.57
C GLY A 107 9.12 -4.76 4.37
N TYR A 108 7.85 -5.11 4.13
CA TYR A 108 7.08 -6.01 5.00
C TYR A 108 6.33 -7.12 4.25
N LYS A 109 6.86 -7.53 3.09
CA LYS A 109 6.35 -8.69 2.33
C LYS A 109 6.32 -9.94 3.19
N THR A 110 5.28 -10.75 3.01
CA THR A 110 5.20 -12.07 3.62
C THR A 110 6.26 -12.99 3.01
N ASN A 111 7.15 -13.54 3.84
CA ASN A 111 8.11 -14.55 3.44
C ASN A 111 7.53 -15.95 3.68
N LYS A 112 7.45 -16.75 2.60
CA LYS A 112 6.95 -18.13 2.61
C LYS A 112 8.04 -19.18 2.35
N SER A 113 9.32 -18.80 2.30
CA SER A 113 10.42 -19.70 1.92
C SER A 113 10.46 -20.96 2.76
N ASP A 114 10.39 -20.79 4.08
CA ASP A 114 10.66 -21.86 5.02
C ASP A 114 9.48 -22.84 5.07
N LEU A 115 8.25 -22.31 5.04
CA LEU A 115 7.02 -23.10 4.89
C LEU A 115 7.01 -23.90 3.57
N ARG A 116 7.45 -23.30 2.45
CA ARG A 116 7.56 -24.02 1.17
C ARG A 116 8.60 -25.14 1.24
N GLN A 117 9.73 -24.88 1.91
CA GLN A 117 10.77 -25.88 2.06
C GLN A 117 10.27 -27.05 2.91
N GLU A 118 9.60 -26.78 4.03
CA GLU A 118 9.10 -27.83 4.92
C GLU A 118 8.03 -28.68 4.20
N ALA A 119 6.96 -28.06 3.70
CA ALA A 119 5.90 -28.75 2.97
C ALA A 119 6.41 -29.51 1.73
N GLY A 120 7.53 -29.07 1.14
CA GLY A 120 8.16 -29.72 -0.01
C GLY A 120 8.82 -31.06 0.31
N LYS A 121 9.37 -31.24 1.53
CA LYS A 121 9.97 -32.51 1.99
C LYS A 121 8.95 -33.64 2.06
N ASP A 122 7.67 -33.29 2.23
CA ASP A 122 6.60 -34.21 2.59
C ASP A 122 6.01 -34.98 1.40
N SER A 123 6.28 -34.51 0.18
CA SER A 123 5.86 -35.20 -1.05
C SER A 123 6.44 -36.62 -1.17
N ASP A 124 7.51 -36.90 -0.42
CA ASP A 124 8.13 -38.22 -0.31
C ASP A 124 7.74 -38.97 0.98
N PHE A 125 7.60 -38.27 2.12
CA PHE A 125 7.26 -38.90 3.40
C PHE A 125 5.86 -39.52 3.41
N THR A 126 4.85 -38.83 2.87
CA THR A 126 3.47 -39.34 2.80
C THR A 126 3.32 -40.62 1.96
N LYS A 127 4.31 -40.94 1.12
CA LYS A 127 4.38 -42.16 0.32
C LYS A 127 5.20 -43.28 0.97
N SER A 128 5.86 -43.00 2.10
CA SER A 128 6.70 -43.97 2.79
C SER A 128 5.86 -45.13 3.38
N PRO A 129 6.39 -46.36 3.46
CA PRO A 129 5.72 -47.46 4.13
C PRO A 129 5.35 -47.15 5.58
N GLU A 130 6.17 -46.40 6.30
CA GLU A 130 5.95 -45.98 7.68
C GLU A 130 4.67 -45.14 7.80
N TYR A 131 4.51 -44.12 6.93
CA TYR A 131 3.30 -43.30 6.90
C TYR A 131 2.06 -44.10 6.50
N GLN A 132 2.19 -44.99 5.51
CA GLN A 132 1.09 -45.87 5.08
C GLN A 132 0.66 -46.86 6.17
N ASN A 133 1.60 -47.36 6.98
CA ASN A 133 1.29 -48.22 8.13
C ASN A 133 0.60 -47.47 9.26
N ALA A 134 0.90 -46.17 9.43
CA ALA A 134 0.24 -45.30 10.39
C ALA A 134 -1.11 -44.75 9.89
N ALA A 135 -1.52 -45.04 8.65
CA ALA A 135 -2.74 -44.49 8.07
C ALA A 135 -3.98 -44.79 8.94
N GLY A 136 -4.73 -43.75 9.27
CA GLY A 136 -5.89 -43.82 10.16
C GLY A 136 -5.54 -43.75 11.66
N SER A 137 -4.27 -43.55 12.02
CA SER A 137 -3.89 -43.16 13.38
C SER A 137 -4.06 -41.64 13.58
N PRO A 138 -4.25 -41.19 14.84
CA PRO A 138 -4.28 -39.76 15.15
C PRO A 138 -3.05 -39.00 14.65
N GLU A 139 -1.85 -39.59 14.74
CA GLU A 139 -0.59 -38.98 14.32
C GLU A 139 -0.55 -38.76 12.80
N ALA A 140 -0.96 -39.76 12.00
CA ALA A 140 -1.00 -39.62 10.55
C ALA A 140 -2.04 -38.57 10.09
N ASP A 141 -3.19 -38.52 10.76
CA ASP A 141 -4.27 -37.56 10.48
C ASP A 141 -3.88 -36.13 10.89
N ASP A 142 -3.20 -35.98 12.03
CA ASP A 142 -2.70 -34.69 12.53
C ASP A 142 -1.64 -34.12 11.59
N TYR A 143 -0.68 -34.93 11.16
CA TYR A 143 0.31 -34.56 10.17
C TYR A 143 -0.31 -34.19 8.81
N LYS A 144 -1.28 -34.98 8.32
CA LYS A 144 -1.99 -34.68 7.07
C LYS A 144 -2.67 -33.31 7.15
N ARG A 145 -3.35 -33.04 8.26
CA ARG A 145 -4.04 -31.77 8.50
C ARG A 145 -3.07 -30.60 8.54
N ALA A 146 -1.93 -30.75 9.22
CA ALA A 146 -0.90 -29.71 9.26
C ALA A 146 -0.32 -29.42 7.87
N LEU A 147 -0.09 -30.44 7.05
CA LEU A 147 0.36 -30.29 5.66
C LEU A 147 -0.71 -29.61 4.77
N ASP A 148 -1.98 -29.95 4.93
CA ASP A 148 -3.08 -29.31 4.20
C ASP A 148 -3.22 -27.82 4.59
N GLU A 149 -3.08 -27.48 5.89
CA GLU A 149 -3.05 -26.10 6.39
C GLU A 149 -1.85 -25.32 5.82
N ALA A 150 -0.65 -25.91 5.84
CA ALA A 150 0.55 -25.33 5.24
C ALA A 150 0.34 -25.00 3.76
N ASN A 151 -0.19 -25.95 2.99
CA ASN A 151 -0.48 -25.75 1.57
C ASN A 151 -1.56 -24.67 1.33
N ALA A 152 -2.58 -24.58 2.18
CA ALA A 152 -3.57 -23.52 2.10
C ALA A 152 -2.94 -22.12 2.31
N VAL A 153 -2.06 -21.97 3.30
CA VAL A 153 -1.33 -20.72 3.55
C VAL A 153 -0.37 -20.39 2.41
N LEU A 154 0.32 -21.39 1.84
CA LEU A 154 1.19 -21.20 0.67
C LEU A 154 0.43 -20.63 -0.53
N ASN A 155 -0.79 -21.11 -0.77
CA ASN A 155 -1.65 -20.71 -1.87
C ASN A 155 -2.44 -19.41 -1.62
N ASN A 156 -2.57 -18.95 -0.37
CA ASN A 156 -3.26 -17.70 -0.06
C ASN A 156 -2.39 -16.47 -0.38
N PRO A 157 -2.71 -15.64 -1.41
CA PRO A 157 -1.90 -14.46 -1.75
C PRO A 157 -1.90 -13.39 -0.66
N ASN A 158 -2.90 -13.40 0.23
CA ASN A 158 -3.05 -12.42 1.32
C ASN A 158 -2.60 -12.98 2.67
N ALA A 159 -1.89 -14.12 2.70
CA ALA A 159 -1.36 -14.65 3.95
C ALA A 159 -0.41 -13.64 4.59
N THR A 160 -0.59 -13.41 5.88
CA THR A 160 0.30 -12.65 6.75
C THR A 160 1.50 -13.50 7.16
N GLN A 161 2.55 -12.85 7.66
CA GLN A 161 3.71 -13.55 8.21
C GLN A 161 3.31 -14.43 9.41
N ALA A 162 2.39 -13.96 10.26
CA ALA A 162 1.91 -14.73 11.41
C ALA A 162 1.21 -16.04 11.00
N GLU A 163 0.40 -16.01 9.93
CA GLU A 163 -0.23 -17.24 9.40
C GLU A 163 0.82 -18.21 8.81
N VAL A 164 1.87 -17.69 8.18
CA VAL A 164 2.98 -18.51 7.68
C VAL A 164 3.75 -19.15 8.83
N ASP A 165 4.10 -18.37 9.85
CA ASP A 165 4.86 -18.83 11.00
C ASP A 165 4.08 -19.88 11.81
N GLU A 166 2.77 -19.67 11.99
CA GLU A 166 1.89 -20.62 12.65
C GLU A 166 1.76 -21.93 11.86
N ALA A 167 1.55 -21.85 10.55
CA ALA A 167 1.45 -23.05 9.71
C ALA A 167 2.77 -23.83 9.66
N LEU A 168 3.91 -23.14 9.63
CA LEU A 168 5.23 -23.76 9.71
C LEU A 168 5.41 -24.50 11.03
N LYS A 169 5.08 -23.84 12.15
CA LYS A 169 5.18 -24.43 13.48
C LYS A 169 4.28 -25.67 13.61
N LYS A 170 3.03 -25.60 13.16
CA LYS A 170 2.11 -26.75 13.17
C LYS A 170 2.63 -27.92 12.35
N LEU A 171 3.22 -27.67 11.18
CA LEU A 171 3.79 -28.71 10.34
C LEU A 171 5.04 -29.36 10.96
N GLN A 172 5.85 -28.57 11.67
CA GLN A 172 7.04 -29.08 12.38
C GLN A 172 6.69 -29.86 13.66
N ASP A 173 5.57 -29.52 14.31
CA ASP A 173 5.12 -30.12 15.56
C ASP A 173 4.26 -31.40 15.36
N ALA A 174 3.85 -31.70 14.11
CA ALA A 174 2.97 -32.83 13.77
C ALA A 174 3.76 -34.10 13.40
#